data_AF-A0A0X3Q3T2-F1
#
_entry.id   AF-A0A0X3Q3T2-F1
#
_cell.length_a   1.000
_cell.length_b   1.000
_cell.length_c   1.000
_cell.angle_alpha   90.00
_cell.angle_beta   90.00
_cell.angle_gamma   90.00
#
_symmetry.space_group_name_H-M   'P 1'
#
loop_
_entity.id
_entity.type
_entity.pdbx_description
1 polymer ?
#
loop_
_entity_poly.entity_id
_entity_poly.type
_entity_poly.pdbx_seq_one_letter_code
_entity_poly.pdbx_strand_id
1 'polypeptide(L)'
;MPLNTVKACLSKELGREHNELKKCLEPADLVPAGASTQDHYEKASNLPERFNHPEILNAYGSKPDNPMYQTTNSEYGKFKPTIHTMCTEYNQRNSAFSKRYWGTGNYRNHSLNTAKDPTFF
;
A
#
# COMPACT_ATOMS: atom_id res chain seq x y z
N MET A 1 29.53 14.43 11.32
CA MET A 1 28.91 13.21 10.74
C MET A 1 29.79 12.02 11.10
N PRO A 2 29.32 10.77 11.26
CA PRO A 2 27.95 10.25 11.28
C PRO A 2 27.62 9.39 12.55
N LEU A 3 26.37 9.38 13.00
CA LEU A 3 25.87 8.27 13.85
C LEU A 3 25.11 7.32 12.92
N ASN A 4 25.80 6.25 12.55
CA ASN A 4 25.27 5.19 11.72
C ASN A 4 24.26 4.39 12.56
N THR A 5 22.99 4.47 12.20
CA THR A 5 21.82 3.87 12.87
C THR A 5 21.74 2.35 12.70
N VAL A 6 22.88 1.66 12.75
CA VAL A 6 22.93 0.20 12.82
C VAL A 6 22.65 -0.20 14.27
N LYS A 7 21.43 -0.68 14.50
CA LYS A 7 21.04 -1.48 15.68
C LYS A 7 21.23 -0.79 17.03
N ALA A 8 20.20 -0.03 17.42
CA ALA A 8 19.73 -0.05 18.80
C ALA A 8 19.13 -1.43 19.15
N CYS A 9 19.87 -2.51 18.96
CA CYS A 9 19.66 -3.73 19.74
C CYS A 9 20.45 -3.48 21.01
N LEU A 10 19.78 -2.91 22.02
CA LEU A 10 20.39 -2.65 23.32
C LEU A 10 20.98 -3.96 23.88
N SER A 11 22.29 -4.09 23.77
CA SER A 11 23.12 -4.96 24.58
C SER A 11 23.06 -4.48 26.03
N LYS A 12 22.02 -4.92 26.74
CA LYS A 12 22.11 -5.23 28.16
C LYS A 12 21.67 -6.69 28.21
N GLU A 13 22.57 -7.65 28.11
CA GLU A 13 23.49 -8.00 29.18
C GLU A 13 24.68 -8.79 28.60
N LEU A 14 25.89 -8.45 29.04
CA LEU A 14 27.03 -9.35 29.06
C LEU A 14 26.70 -10.50 30.02
N GLY A 15 26.21 -11.63 29.51
CA GLY A 15 25.86 -12.76 30.37
C GLY A 15 25.50 -13.99 29.55
N ARG A 16 26.26 -15.06 29.76
CA ARG A 16 26.10 -16.39 29.19
C ARG A 16 24.66 -16.90 29.29
N GLU A 17 24.21 -17.57 28.23
CA GLU A 17 23.57 -18.88 28.14
C GLU A 17 23.08 -18.99 26.69
N HIS A 18 23.18 -20.17 26.07
CA HIS A 18 22.69 -20.41 24.70
C HIS A 18 21.16 -20.30 24.66
N ASN A 19 20.66 -19.07 24.62
CA ASN A 19 19.25 -18.77 24.55
C ASN A 19 19.00 -18.16 23.17
N GLU A 20 18.07 -18.79 22.43
CA GLU A 20 17.70 -18.44 21.06
C GLU A 20 17.80 -16.93 20.84
N LEU A 21 18.57 -16.51 19.83
CA LEU A 21 18.69 -15.12 19.41
C LEU A 21 17.30 -14.48 19.49
N LYS A 22 17.03 -13.72 20.56
CA LYS A 22 15.75 -13.04 20.74
C LYS A 22 15.59 -12.17 19.50
N LYS A 23 14.71 -12.62 18.61
CA LYS A 23 14.53 -12.05 17.29
C LYS A 23 14.34 -10.56 17.48
N CYS A 24 15.14 -9.76 16.78
CA CYS A 24 14.99 -8.31 16.81
C CYS A 24 13.53 -8.03 16.43
N LEU A 25 12.76 -7.47 17.37
CA LEU A 25 11.35 -7.21 17.14
C LEU A 25 11.28 -6.01 16.20
N GLU A 26 10.83 -6.25 14.98
CA GLU A 26 10.68 -5.17 14.00
C GLU A 26 9.52 -4.27 14.43
N PRO A 27 9.51 -2.97 14.09
CA PRO A 27 8.42 -2.07 14.47
C PRO A 27 7.04 -2.54 14.00
N ALA A 28 6.98 -3.31 12.91
CA ALA A 28 5.76 -3.93 12.41
C ALA A 28 5.27 -5.13 13.24
N ASP A 29 6.14 -5.75 14.04
CA ASP A 29 5.82 -6.87 14.94
C ASP A 29 5.29 -6.39 16.29
N LEU A 30 5.31 -5.07 16.55
CA LEU A 30 4.70 -4.45 17.74
C LEU A 30 3.16 -4.40 17.66
N VAL A 31 2.59 -4.54 16.46
CA VAL A 31 1.16 -4.54 16.25
C VAL A 31 0.63 -5.97 16.40
N PRO A 32 -0.44 -6.19 17.20
CA PRO A 32 -0.98 -7.53 17.40
C PRO A 32 -1.47 -8.12 16.07
N ALA A 33 -1.28 -9.44 15.92
CA ALA A 33 -1.74 -10.16 14.73
C ALA A 33 -3.27 -10.08 14.61
N GLY A 34 -3.77 -9.68 13.44
CA GLY A 34 -5.21 -9.49 13.19
C GLY A 34 -5.77 -8.16 13.67
N ALA A 35 -4.92 -7.18 14.02
CA ALA A 35 -5.38 -5.83 14.34
C ALA A 35 -6.09 -5.19 13.14
N SER A 36 -7.30 -4.68 13.37
CA SER A 36 -8.05 -3.91 12.37
C SER A 36 -7.76 -2.41 12.52
N THR A 37 -7.74 -1.67 11.41
CA THR A 37 -7.60 -0.20 11.48
C THR A 37 -8.82 0.44 12.13
N GLN A 38 -10.01 -0.13 11.95
CA GLN A 38 -11.25 0.32 12.58
C GLN A 38 -11.19 0.37 14.10
N ASP A 39 -10.46 -0.55 14.73
CA ASP A 39 -10.39 -0.63 16.19
C ASP A 39 -9.59 0.54 16.78
N HIS A 40 -8.73 1.17 15.99
CA HIS A 40 -7.77 2.18 16.43
C HIS A 40 -8.06 3.57 15.83
N TYR A 41 -8.67 3.62 14.65
CA TYR A 41 -8.92 4.84 13.90
C TYR A 41 -10.33 4.85 13.30
N GLU A 42 -10.94 6.03 13.28
CA GLU A 42 -12.18 6.23 12.56
C GLU A 42 -11.93 6.15 11.04
N LYS A 43 -12.74 5.36 10.33
CA LYS A 43 -12.63 5.15 8.89
C LYS A 43 -13.81 5.75 8.12
N ALA A 44 -13.58 6.07 6.85
CA ALA A 44 -14.68 6.33 5.93
C ALA A 44 -15.53 5.06 5.69
N SER A 45 -16.83 5.25 5.47
CA SER A 45 -17.79 4.15 5.24
C SER A 45 -17.45 3.29 4.02
N ASN A 46 -16.89 3.91 2.96
CA ASN A 46 -16.57 3.26 1.68
C ASN A 46 -15.10 2.85 1.56
N LEU A 47 -14.38 2.64 2.67
CA LEU A 47 -12.99 2.23 2.65
C LEU A 47 -12.85 0.76 2.20
N PRO A 48 -12.04 0.44 1.17
CA PRO A 48 -11.81 -0.95 0.76
C PRO A 48 -11.20 -1.79 1.88
N GLU A 49 -11.62 -3.06 1.96
CA GLU A 49 -11.22 -3.99 3.02
C GLU A 49 -9.71 -4.17 3.17
N ARG A 50 -8.98 -4.06 2.06
CA ARG A 50 -7.51 -4.14 2.04
C ARG A 50 -6.84 -3.06 2.89
N PHE A 51 -7.47 -1.91 3.09
CA PHE A 51 -6.95 -0.85 3.97
C PHE A 51 -7.38 -1.05 5.43
N ASN A 52 -8.44 -1.82 5.66
CA ASN A 52 -8.89 -2.19 6.99
C ASN A 52 -8.02 -3.28 7.64
N HIS A 53 -7.59 -4.22 6.81
CA HIS A 53 -6.86 -5.42 7.19
C HIS A 53 -5.50 -5.47 6.47
N PRO A 54 -4.44 -4.87 7.06
CA PRO A 54 -3.12 -4.80 6.43
C PRO A 54 -2.49 -6.18 6.18
N GLU A 55 -2.90 -7.21 6.91
CA GLU A 55 -2.47 -8.60 6.74
C GLU A 55 -2.81 -9.18 5.36
N ILE A 56 -3.79 -8.62 4.65
CA ILE A 56 -4.15 -9.05 3.29
C ILE A 56 -3.01 -8.72 2.30
N LEU A 57 -2.16 -7.74 2.62
CA LEU A 57 -1.07 -7.28 1.77
C LEU A 57 0.19 -8.17 1.92
N ASN A 58 0.17 -9.34 1.29
CA ASN A 58 1.25 -10.33 1.33
C ASN A 58 2.47 -10.04 0.43
N ALA A 59 2.45 -8.93 -0.32
CA ALA A 59 3.50 -8.61 -1.29
C ALA A 59 4.75 -7.96 -0.66
N TYR A 60 4.70 -7.63 0.63
CA TYR A 60 5.78 -7.02 1.38
C TYR A 60 6.60 -8.08 2.12
N GLY A 61 7.86 -7.76 2.37
CA GLY A 61 8.80 -8.68 3.00
C GLY A 61 10.07 -8.83 2.20
N SER A 62 11.17 -9.09 2.90
CA SER A 62 12.43 -9.42 2.26
C SER A 62 12.39 -10.84 1.71
N LYS A 63 12.86 -11.02 0.47
CA LYS A 63 13.17 -12.35 -0.04
C LYS A 63 14.32 -12.96 0.77
N PRO A 64 14.38 -14.29 0.94
CA PRO A 64 15.49 -14.93 1.60
C PRO A 64 16.76 -14.79 0.75
N ASP A 65 17.53 -13.73 1.01
CA ASP A 65 18.83 -13.46 0.40
C ASP A 65 19.95 -13.57 1.43
N ASN A 66 21.15 -13.87 0.96
CA ASN A 66 22.34 -13.92 1.82
C ASN A 66 22.59 -12.53 2.43
N PRO A 67 22.70 -12.41 3.77
CA PRO A 67 22.93 -11.13 4.44
C PRO A 67 24.18 -10.39 3.95
N MET A 68 25.18 -11.10 3.43
CA MET A 68 26.40 -10.51 2.86
C MET A 68 26.15 -9.74 1.55
N TYR A 69 25.10 -10.09 0.80
CA TYR A 69 24.77 -9.50 -0.49
C TYR A 69 23.56 -8.55 -0.43
N GLN A 70 23.09 -8.19 0.77
CA GLN A 70 22.04 -7.18 0.91
C GLN A 70 22.55 -5.81 0.47
N THR A 71 21.83 -5.20 -0.46
CA THR A 71 22.10 -3.83 -0.93
C THR A 71 21.19 -2.84 -0.20
N THR A 72 21.50 -1.55 -0.29
CA THR A 72 20.62 -0.49 0.23
C THR A 72 19.23 -0.54 -0.40
N ASN A 73 19.12 -0.94 -1.67
CA ASN A 73 17.84 -1.14 -2.34
C ASN A 73 17.02 -2.31 -1.76
N SER A 74 17.66 -3.25 -1.05
CA SER A 74 17.00 -4.37 -0.40
C SER A 74 16.20 -3.94 0.85
N GLU A 75 16.43 -2.72 1.34
CA GLU A 75 15.65 -2.12 2.43
C GLU A 75 14.26 -1.67 1.96
N TYR A 76 14.12 -1.28 0.70
CA TYR A 76 12.84 -0.88 0.15
C TYR A 76 11.88 -2.07 0.06
N GLY A 77 10.65 -1.90 0.56
CA GLY A 77 9.63 -2.96 0.57
C GLY A 77 9.90 -4.11 1.55
N LYS A 78 10.97 -4.02 2.35
CA LYS A 78 11.31 -5.02 3.38
C LYS A 78 10.22 -5.15 4.44
N PHE A 79 9.57 -4.05 4.80
CA PHE A 79 8.57 -4.01 5.87
C PHE A 79 7.15 -4.01 5.32
N LYS A 80 6.29 -4.81 5.97
CA LYS A 80 4.85 -4.81 5.70
C LYS A 80 4.19 -3.55 6.30
N PRO A 81 3.14 -3.03 5.65
CA PRO A 81 2.33 -1.98 6.26
C PRO A 81 1.64 -2.49 7.53
N THR A 82 1.38 -1.57 8.45
CA THR A 82 0.66 -1.76 9.70
C THR A 82 -0.58 -0.88 9.75
N ILE A 83 -1.43 -1.08 10.76
CA ILE A 83 -2.63 -0.26 10.98
C ILE A 83 -2.35 1.24 11.04
N HIS A 84 -1.18 1.65 11.54
CA HIS A 84 -0.79 3.05 11.69
C HIS A 84 -0.27 3.67 10.39
N THR A 85 0.06 2.84 9.40
CA THR A 85 0.52 3.30 8.07
C THR A 85 -0.58 3.25 7.01
N MET A 86 -1.69 2.57 7.30
CA MET A 86 -2.81 2.44 6.39
C MET A 86 -3.66 3.71 6.36
N CYS A 87 -4.22 4.01 5.19
CA CYS A 87 -5.12 5.16 5.02
C CYS A 87 -6.48 4.89 5.66
N THR A 88 -7.04 5.89 6.34
CA THR A 88 -8.41 5.88 6.89
C THR A 88 -9.47 6.24 5.84
N GLU A 89 -9.05 6.90 4.75
CA GLU A 89 -9.88 7.27 3.61
C GLU A 89 -9.21 6.92 2.29
N TYR A 90 -10.00 6.45 1.32
CA TYR A 90 -9.51 6.13 -0.03
C TYR A 90 -10.52 6.55 -1.09
N ASN A 91 -10.21 7.65 -1.78
CA ASN A 91 -11.07 8.23 -2.80
C ASN A 91 -10.65 7.75 -4.20
N GLN A 92 -11.03 6.52 -4.55
CA GLN A 92 -10.73 5.97 -5.87
C GLN A 92 -11.55 6.66 -6.96
N ARG A 93 -10.91 6.97 -8.09
CA ARG A 93 -11.62 7.35 -9.30
C ARG A 93 -12.18 6.10 -10.00
N ASN A 94 -13.49 6.01 -10.14
CA ASN A 94 -14.14 4.97 -10.91
C ASN A 94 -14.11 5.30 -12.41
N SER A 95 -13.39 4.51 -13.20
CA SER A 95 -13.28 4.66 -14.66
C SER A 95 -14.21 3.72 -15.44
N ALA A 96 -15.15 3.03 -14.79
CA ALA A 96 -16.03 2.05 -15.44
C ALA A 96 -16.81 2.63 -16.63
N PHE A 97 -17.29 3.87 -16.50
CA PHE A 97 -17.96 4.59 -17.59
C PHE A 97 -17.02 4.75 -18.79
N SER A 98 -15.87 5.40 -18.60
CA SER A 98 -14.91 5.63 -19.69
C SER A 98 -14.40 4.32 -20.29
N LYS A 99 -14.16 3.29 -19.48
CA LYS A 99 -13.71 1.96 -19.94
C LYS A 99 -14.74 1.30 -20.86
N ARG A 100 -16.04 1.49 -20.60
CA ARG A 100 -17.12 0.97 -21.46
C ARG A 100 -17.04 1.55 -22.88
N TYR A 101 -16.71 2.83 -23.02
CA TYR A 101 -16.67 3.53 -24.31
C TYR A 101 -15.26 3.65 -24.89
N TRP A 102 -14.22 3.28 -24.13
CA TRP A 102 -12.84 3.29 -24.62
C TRP A 102 -12.64 2.41 -25.85
N GLY A 103 -13.34 1.28 -25.91
CA GLY A 103 -13.23 0.32 -27.01
C GLY A 103 -14.00 0.68 -28.28
N THR A 104 -14.89 1.68 -28.26
CA THR A 104 -15.77 2.01 -29.40
C THR A 104 -15.09 2.88 -30.47
N GLY A 105 -13.83 3.27 -30.26
CA GLY A 105 -13.07 4.10 -31.19
C GLY A 105 -13.52 5.56 -31.23
N ASN A 106 -12.96 6.32 -32.18
CA ASN A 106 -13.25 7.75 -32.31
C ASN A 106 -14.64 7.98 -32.88
N TYR A 107 -15.37 8.94 -32.33
CA TYR A 107 -16.67 9.36 -32.83
C TYR A 107 -16.59 9.78 -34.31
N ARG A 108 -17.58 9.35 -35.10
CA ARG A 108 -17.79 9.79 -36.48
C ARG A 108 -19.25 10.11 -36.70
N ASN A 109 -19.52 11.24 -37.36
CA ASN A 109 -20.87 11.57 -37.79
C ASN A 109 -21.14 10.92 -39.15
N HIS A 110 -22.19 10.09 -39.23
CA HIS A 110 -22.67 9.45 -40.46
C HIS A 110 -24.10 9.89 -40.85
N SER A 111 -24.61 10.96 -40.23
CA SER A 111 -25.96 11.50 -40.51
C SER A 111 -25.95 12.44 -41.73
N LEU A 112 -27.11 12.53 -42.40
CA LEU A 112 -27.36 13.52 -43.46
C LEU A 112 -27.93 14.80 -42.85
N ASN A 113 -27.58 15.95 -43.40
CA ASN A 113 -28.18 17.23 -42.98
C ASN A 113 -29.60 17.33 -43.54
N THR A 114 -30.61 17.27 -42.67
CA THR A 114 -32.04 17.31 -43.05
C THR A 114 -32.75 18.56 -42.54
N ALA A 115 -32.03 19.50 -41.93
CA ALA A 115 -32.61 20.77 -41.52
C ALA A 115 -33.08 21.56 -42.75
N LYS A 116 -34.29 22.13 -42.68
CA LYS A 116 -34.73 23.14 -43.65
C LYS A 116 -34.00 24.44 -43.35
N ASP A 117 -33.56 25.15 -44.39
CA ASP A 117 -32.95 26.46 -44.20
C ASP A 117 -33.92 27.40 -43.47
N PRO A 118 -33.46 28.11 -42.43
CA PRO A 118 -34.31 29.08 -41.75
C PRO A 118 -34.65 30.21 -42.73
N THR A 119 -35.95 30.50 -42.87
CA THR A 119 -36.41 31.66 -43.62
C THR A 119 -36.15 32.90 -42.78
N PHE A 120 -35.13 33.67 -43.13
CA PHE A 120 -34.92 35.01 -42.58
C PHE A 120 -35.89 35.97 -43.27
N PHE A 121 -37.01 36.22 -42.63
CA PHE A 121 -37.81 37.44 -42.77
C PHE A 121 -37.63 38.28 -41.50
#